data_AF-A0A6J5DKL8-F1
#
_entry.id   AF-A0A6J5DKL8-F1
#
_cell.length_a   1.000
_cell.length_b   1.000
_cell.length_c   1.000
_cell.angle_alpha   90.00
_cell.angle_beta   90.00
_cell.angle_gamma   90.00
#
_symmetry.space_group_name_H-M   'P 1'
#
loop_
_entity.id
_entity.type
_entity.pdbx_description
1 polymer ?
#
loop_
_entity_poly.entity_id
_entity_poly.type
_entity_poly.pdbx_seq_one_letter_code
_entity_poly.pdbx_strand_id
1 'polypeptide(L)'
;MSTAPVAHLNGRIKRSIAALKARPLLLVEWGAAISGVVGSEVLAQKTDYSPYGWLIWILSNVLWIMFSIKRRTYGLLAMQVFYTGISIQGAMNWLHR
;
A
#
# COMPACT_ATOMS: atom_id res chain seq x y z
N MET A 1 21.20 -41.17 -0.39
CA MET A 1 21.13 -39.78 -0.89
C MET A 1 20.07 -39.05 -0.05
N SER A 2 20.49 -38.19 0.88
CA SER A 2 19.63 -37.63 1.95
C SER A 2 18.73 -36.50 1.43
N THR A 3 17.42 -36.73 1.36
CA THR A 3 16.39 -35.76 0.93
C THR A 3 15.82 -34.92 2.09
N ALA A 4 16.27 -35.17 3.32
CA ALA A 4 15.78 -34.52 4.54
C ALA A 4 15.88 -32.98 4.59
N PRO A 5 16.95 -32.31 4.07
CA PRO A 5 17.06 -30.85 4.20
C PRO A 5 16.03 -30.10 3.33
N VAL A 6 15.68 -30.63 2.16
CA VAL A 6 14.79 -29.99 1.20
C VAL A 6 13.33 -30.08 1.65
N ALA A 7 12.94 -31.20 2.27
CA ALA A 7 11.59 -31.39 2.82
C ALA A 7 11.29 -30.41 3.97
N HIS A 8 12.27 -30.15 4.84
CA HIS A 8 12.13 -29.23 5.97
C HIS A 8 12.05 -27.76 5.51
N LEU A 9 12.78 -27.39 4.45
CA LEU A 9 12.72 -26.07 3.81
C LEU A 9 11.33 -25.80 3.20
N ASN A 10 10.79 -26.75 2.44
CA ASN A 10 9.46 -26.64 1.85
C ASN A 10 8.36 -26.52 2.92
N GLY A 11 8.50 -27.22 4.05
CA GLY A 11 7.59 -27.10 5.20
C GLY A 11 7.68 -25.74 5.91
N ARG A 12 8.83 -25.07 5.87
CA ARG A 12 9.01 -23.70 6.39
C ARG A 12 8.33 -22.67 5.47
N ILE A 13 8.54 -22.78 4.17
CA ILE A 13 7.94 -21.87 3.17
C ILE A 13 6.41 -21.95 3.21
N LYS A 14 5.83 -23.16 3.20
CA LYS A 14 4.38 -23.34 3.29
C LYS A 14 3.79 -22.74 4.57
N ARG A 15 4.46 -22.90 5.72
CA ARG A 15 4.03 -22.29 6.99
C ARG A 15 4.13 -20.77 6.97
N SER A 16 5.18 -20.21 6.38
CA SER A 16 5.31 -18.75 6.22
C SER A 16 4.24 -18.17 5.29
N ILE A 17 3.92 -18.85 4.17
CA ILE A 17 2.84 -18.43 3.26
C ILE A 17 1.46 -18.54 3.93
N ALA A 18 1.21 -19.60 4.70
CA ALA A 18 -0.01 -19.74 5.49
C ALA A 18 -0.13 -18.65 6.57
N ALA A 19 0.99 -18.30 7.23
CA ALA A 19 1.05 -17.23 8.21
C ALA A 19 0.86 -15.84 7.58
N LEU A 20 1.34 -15.61 6.35
CA LEU A 20 1.02 -14.42 5.54
C LEU A 20 -0.47 -14.33 5.26
N LYS A 21 -1.10 -15.44 4.87
CA LYS A 21 -2.57 -15.52 4.67
C LYS A 21 -3.36 -15.20 5.95
N ALA A 22 -2.80 -15.52 7.12
CA ALA A 22 -3.39 -15.24 8.43
C ALA A 22 -3.16 -13.80 8.92
N ARG A 23 -2.43 -12.95 8.17
CA ARG A 23 -2.09 -11.57 8.55
C ARG A 23 -2.67 -10.57 7.55
N PRO A 24 -4.00 -10.36 7.55
CA PRO A 24 -4.65 -9.43 6.62
C PRO A 24 -4.09 -8.00 6.72
N LEU A 25 -3.67 -7.57 7.92
CA LEU A 25 -3.07 -6.25 8.13
C LEU A 25 -1.71 -6.08 7.44
N LEU A 26 -0.94 -7.16 7.27
CA LEU A 26 0.35 -7.11 6.59
C LEU A 26 0.14 -6.87 5.08
N LEU A 27 -0.89 -7.49 4.49
CA LEU A 27 -1.25 -7.23 3.10
C LEU A 27 -1.74 -5.79 2.91
N VAL A 28 -2.51 -5.26 3.87
CA VAL A 28 -2.95 -3.86 3.84
C VAL A 28 -1.77 -2.90 3.96
N GLU A 29 -0.82 -3.16 4.88
CA GLU A 29 0.38 -2.35 5.08
C GLU A 29 1.24 -2.27 3.81
N TRP A 30 1.60 -3.42 3.25
CA TRP A 30 2.41 -3.49 2.05
C TRP A 30 1.66 -3.00 0.81
N GLY A 31 0.35 -3.26 0.74
CA GLY A 31 -0.51 -2.72 -0.31
C GLY A 31 -0.55 -1.19 -0.27
N ALA A 32 -0.70 -0.60 0.92
CA ALA A 32 -0.66 0.85 1.12
C ALA A 32 0.71 1.43 0.75
N ALA A 33 1.80 0.78 1.16
CA ALA A 33 3.16 1.24 0.85
C ALA A 33 3.46 1.21 -0.65
N ILE A 34 3.20 0.08 -1.32
CA ILE A 34 3.48 -0.09 -2.75
C ILE A 34 2.62 0.86 -3.58
N SER A 35 1.31 0.91 -3.33
CA SER A 35 0.42 1.83 -4.05
C SER A 35 0.79 3.29 -3.77
N GLY A 36 1.20 3.64 -2.56
CA GLY A 36 1.67 4.98 -2.23
C GLY A 36 2.88 5.42 -3.04
N VAL A 37 3.91 4.57 -3.11
CA VAL A 37 5.12 4.83 -3.90
C VAL A 37 4.80 4.91 -5.38
N VAL A 38 4.09 3.92 -5.92
CA VAL A 38 3.72 3.90 -7.36
C VAL A 38 2.87 5.11 -7.73
N GLY A 39 1.87 5.47 -6.91
CA GLY A 39 1.04 6.64 -7.13
C GLY A 39 1.85 7.94 -7.15
N SER A 40 2.77 8.11 -6.21
CA SER A 40 3.66 9.28 -6.16
C SER A 40 4.65 9.34 -7.33
N GLU A 41 5.16 8.20 -7.78
CA GLU A 41 6.10 8.12 -8.90
C GLU A 41 5.40 8.45 -10.23
N VAL A 42 4.20 7.90 -10.46
CA VAL A 42 3.37 8.24 -11.63
C VAL A 42 3.06 9.74 -11.65
N LEU A 43 2.81 10.36 -10.50
CA LEU A 43 2.64 11.81 -10.39
C LEU A 43 3.94 12.58 -10.71
N ALA A 44 5.10 12.04 -10.34
CA ALA A 44 6.39 12.67 -10.61
C ALA A 44 6.78 12.69 -12.09
N GLN A 45 6.30 11.73 -12.89
CA GLN A 45 6.65 11.59 -14.32
C GLN A 45 6.12 12.73 -15.20
N LYS A 46 5.09 13.47 -14.77
CA LYS A 46 4.48 14.59 -15.54
C LYS A 46 4.09 14.27 -16.99
N THR A 47 3.82 12.99 -17.28
CA THR A 47 3.29 12.51 -18.57
C THR A 47 1.76 12.64 -18.64
N ASP A 48 1.16 12.38 -19.79
CA ASP A 48 -0.31 12.36 -19.95
C ASP A 48 -1.02 11.38 -19.01
N TYR A 49 -0.34 10.32 -18.56
CA TYR A 49 -0.84 9.35 -17.59
C TYR A 49 -0.63 9.73 -16.12
N SER A 50 0.13 10.79 -15.86
CA SER A 50 0.43 11.28 -14.51
C SER A 50 -0.82 11.50 -13.62
N PRO A 51 -1.96 11.96 -14.16
CA PRO A 51 -3.17 12.17 -13.36
C PRO A 51 -3.78 10.90 -12.77
N TYR A 52 -3.58 9.74 -13.39
CA TYR A 52 -4.02 8.46 -12.81
C TYR A 52 -3.29 8.15 -11.50
N GLY A 53 -2.10 8.74 -11.30
CA GLY A 53 -1.37 8.67 -10.03
C GLY A 53 -2.14 9.26 -8.85
N TRP A 54 -3.02 10.24 -9.07
CA TRP A 54 -3.89 10.77 -8.01
C TRP A 54 -4.85 9.70 -7.48
N LEU A 55 -5.46 8.90 -8.35
CA LEU A 55 -6.39 7.83 -7.96
C LEU A 55 -5.66 6.72 -7.19
N ILE A 56 -4.47 6.35 -7.65
CA ILE A 56 -3.62 5.36 -6.99
C ILE A 56 -3.20 5.87 -5.60
N TRP A 57 -2.87 7.15 -5.48
CA TRP A 57 -2.46 7.76 -4.22
C TRP A 57 -3.64 7.87 -3.23
N ILE A 58 -4.85 8.18 -3.69
CA ILE A 58 -6.07 8.14 -2.88
C ILE A 58 -6.32 6.72 -2.34
N LEU A 59 -6.21 5.69 -3.19
CA LEU A 59 -6.36 4.29 -2.78
C LEU A 59 -5.35 3.92 -1.68
N SER A 60 -4.09 4.31 -1.86
CA SER A 60 -3.04 4.15 -0.85
C SER A 60 -3.42 4.77 0.50
N ASN A 61 -3.90 6.01 0.49
CA ASN A 61 -4.27 6.73 1.71
C ASN A 61 -5.42 6.04 2.44
N VAL A 62 -6.41 5.48 1.71
CA VAL A 62 -7.50 4.68 2.30
C VAL A 62 -6.96 3.43 3.00
N LEU A 63 -6.03 2.71 2.36
CA LEU A 63 -5.38 1.53 2.97
C LEU A 63 -4.59 1.92 4.23
N TRP A 64 -3.84 3.02 4.18
CA TRP A 64 -3.09 3.53 5.34
C TRP A 64 -4.00 3.99 6.49
N ILE A 65 -5.15 4.61 6.20
CA ILE A 65 -6.14 5.00 7.21
C ILE A 65 -6.68 3.75 7.90
N MET A 66 -7.10 2.73 7.14
CA MET A 66 -7.58 1.46 7.70
C MET A 66 -6.52 0.79 8.57
N PHE A 67 -5.27 0.74 8.11
CA PHE A 67 -4.14 0.21 8.88
C PHE A 67 -3.94 0.99 10.18
N SER A 68 -3.93 2.31 10.10
CA SER A 68 -3.62 3.19 11.23
C SER A 68 -4.66 3.10 12.34
N ILE A 69 -5.95 3.00 11.98
CA ILE A 69 -7.04 2.79 12.95
C ILE A 69 -6.85 1.45 13.66
N LYS A 70 -6.54 0.37 12.93
CA LYS A 70 -6.36 -0.97 13.50
C LYS A 70 -5.12 -1.10 14.38
N ARG A 71 -4.05 -0.36 14.06
CA ARG A 71 -2.79 -0.36 14.82
C ARG A 71 -2.70 0.77 15.87
N ARG A 72 -3.74 1.61 15.98
CA ARG A 72 -3.80 2.79 16.86
C ARG A 72 -2.62 3.75 16.68
N THR A 73 -2.15 3.91 15.45
CA THR A 73 -1.05 4.82 15.10
C THR A 73 -1.63 6.17 14.68
N TYR A 74 -1.98 7.02 15.66
CA TYR A 74 -2.73 8.25 15.40
C TYR A 74 -1.96 9.33 14.61
N GLY A 75 -0.63 9.44 14.79
CA GLY A 75 0.19 10.35 13.98
C GLY A 75 0.17 10.00 12.50
N LEU A 76 0.25 8.70 12.20
CA LEU A 76 0.10 8.20 10.83
C LEU A 76 -1.31 8.44 10.31
N LEU A 77 -2.35 8.17 11.10
CA LEU A 77 -3.74 8.45 10.72
C LEU A 77 -3.94 9.92 10.32
N ALA A 78 -3.45 10.86 11.13
CA ALA A 78 -3.58 12.29 10.87
C ALA A 78 -2.93 12.68 9.54
N MET A 79 -1.68 12.23 9.30
CA MET A 79 -0.99 12.48 8.03
C MET A 79 -1.80 11.99 6.83
N GLN A 80 -2.38 10.79 6.93
CA GLN A 80 -3.08 10.16 5.82
C GLN A 80 -4.41 10.84 5.50
N VAL A 81 -5.06 11.43 6.51
CA VAL A 81 -6.23 12.31 6.31
C VAL A 81 -5.83 13.58 5.54
N PHE A 82 -4.74 14.25 5.93
CA PHE A 82 -4.26 15.42 5.20
C PHE A 82 -3.79 15.08 3.78
N TYR A 83 -3.04 13.99 3.59
CA TYR A 83 -2.64 13.51 2.27
C TYR A 83 -3.82 13.12 1.39
N THR A 84 -4.90 12.61 1.98
CA THR A 84 -6.15 12.40 1.24
C THR A 84 -6.68 13.72 0.71
N GLY A 85 -6.75 14.76 1.53
CA GLY A 85 -7.15 16.11 1.10
C GLY A 85 -6.27 16.66 -0.03
N ILE A 86 -4.94 16.55 0.10
CA ILE A 86 -3.98 16.98 -0.94
C ILE A 86 -4.19 16.20 -2.23
N SER A 87 -4.35 14.88 -2.15
CA SER A 87 -4.53 14.01 -3.32
C SER A 87 -5.85 14.28 -4.05
N ILE A 88 -6.93 14.57 -3.33
CA ILE A 88 -8.23 14.96 -3.91
C ILE A 88 -8.10 16.34 -4.56
N GLN A 89 -7.47 17.32 -3.90
CA GLN A 89 -7.25 18.64 -4.49
C GLN A 89 -6.44 18.56 -5.78
N GLY A 90 -5.39 17.75 -5.80
CA GLY A 90 -4.59 17.48 -6.99
C GLY A 90 -5.41 16.87 -8.13
N ALA A 91 -6.25 15.87 -7.81
CA ALA A 91 -7.16 15.23 -8.77
C ALA A 91 -8.18 16.23 -9.36
N MET A 92 -8.81 17.06 -8.53
CA MET A 92 -9.77 18.07 -8.97
C MET A 92 -9.11 19.15 -9.83
N ASN A 93 -7.91 19.61 -9.45
CA ASN A 93 -7.15 20.57 -10.24
C ASN A 93 -6.77 20.02 -11.62
N TRP A 94 -6.56 18.71 -11.73
CA TRP A 94 -6.35 18.06 -13.01
C TRP A 94 -7.64 18.01 -13.83
N LEU A 95 -8.77 17.63 -13.24
CA LEU A 95 -10.05 17.52 -13.95
C LEU A 95 -10.53 18.87 -14.53
N HIS A 96 -10.14 19.99 -13.90
CA HIS A 96 -10.48 21.34 -14.36
C HIS A 96 -9.43 21.97 -15.31
N ARG A 97 -8.37 21.25 -15.69
CA ARG A 97 -7.39 21.69 -16.72
C ARG A 97 -7.79 21.18 -18.09
#